data_AF-A0A9E2AUG1-F1
#
_entry.id   AF-A0A9E2AUG1-F1
#
_cell.length_a   1.000
_cell.length_b   1.000
_cell.length_c   1.000
_cell.angle_alpha   90.00
_cell.angle_beta   90.00
_cell.angle_gamma   90.00
#
_symmetry.space_group_name_H-M   'P 1'
#
loop_
_entity.id
_entity.type
_entity.pdbx_description
1 polymer ?
#
loop_
_entity_poly.entity_id
_entity_poly.type
_entity_poly.pdbx_seq_one_letter_code
_entity_poly.pdbx_strand_id
1 'polypeptide(L)'
;MSENYEMVAKTLFGFEEILAEELLRLGAQDVKKGVRHVSFYGDKGFMYKANLSLRTAIKVLKPIKSFKVFNEDDLYRKIKNIRWEDNLSESGSLAVDATVHSTQFTHSKYVALKVKDAIVDRFREQTGTRPDVDLRFPDLKINIHIDRQFCTVSIDSSGESLHRRGYKLATNIAPINEVLAAGLIILSGWKGQSDFMDPMCGSGTILIEAAMIACNIPPNLMRKEFAFERWTDWDQDLFDKIEESLLKKVRDFPYKIIGYDKAPSAIRKANENIRNAELSDFIEVT
;
A
#
# COMPACT_ATOMS: atom_id res chain seq x y z
N MET A 1 12.28 -17.24 -15.47
CA MET A 1 11.09 -17.50 -14.63
C MET A 1 11.36 -16.82 -13.31
N SER A 2 10.60 -15.78 -12.97
CA SER A 2 10.73 -15.12 -11.66
C SER A 2 10.35 -16.10 -10.57
N GLU A 3 11.21 -16.30 -9.58
CA GLU A 3 10.86 -17.08 -8.39
C GLU A 3 9.76 -16.37 -7.62
N ASN A 4 8.75 -17.13 -7.20
CA ASN A 4 7.73 -16.64 -6.28
C ASN A 4 8.38 -16.38 -4.92
N TYR A 5 8.04 -15.25 -4.30
CA TYR A 5 8.48 -14.89 -2.97
C TYR A 5 7.30 -14.51 -2.09
N GLU A 6 7.51 -14.62 -0.78
CA GLU A 6 6.51 -14.21 0.21
C GLU A 6 6.35 -12.69 0.19
N MET A 7 5.10 -12.24 0.32
CA MET A 7 4.71 -10.85 0.48
C MET A 7 3.67 -10.75 1.60
N VAL A 8 3.56 -9.56 2.17
CA VAL A 8 2.60 -9.25 3.23
C VAL A 8 1.82 -7.99 2.86
N ALA A 9 0.51 -8.12 2.70
CA ALA A 9 -0.39 -6.98 2.56
C ALA A 9 -0.95 -6.60 3.94
N LYS A 10 -0.68 -5.38 4.40
CA LYS A 10 -1.27 -4.83 5.64
C LYS A 10 -2.66 -4.29 5.35
N THR A 11 -3.58 -4.41 6.29
CA THR A 11 -4.97 -3.93 6.18
C THR A 11 -5.50 -3.38 7.51
N LEU A 12 -6.74 -2.91 7.52
CA LEU A 12 -7.46 -2.52 8.73
C LEU A 12 -7.91 -3.76 9.50
N PHE A 13 -8.13 -3.60 10.80
CA PHE A 13 -8.68 -4.67 11.63
C PHE A 13 -10.09 -5.05 11.14
N GLY A 14 -10.35 -6.34 10.97
CA GLY A 14 -11.61 -6.88 10.46
C GLY A 14 -11.67 -7.00 8.92
N PHE A 15 -10.67 -6.50 8.19
CA PHE A 15 -10.61 -6.54 6.73
C PHE A 15 -9.74 -7.68 6.19
N GLU A 16 -9.20 -8.52 7.06
CA GLU A 16 -8.30 -9.61 6.69
C GLU A 16 -9.00 -10.64 5.79
N GLU A 17 -10.29 -10.91 6.01
CA GLU A 17 -11.08 -11.82 5.17
C GLU A 17 -11.25 -11.28 3.76
N ILE A 18 -11.75 -10.05 3.63
CA ILE A 18 -12.02 -9.44 2.33
C ILE A 18 -10.73 -9.21 1.53
N LEU A 19 -9.63 -8.88 2.21
CA LEU A 19 -8.31 -8.76 1.57
C LEU A 19 -7.81 -10.13 1.07
N ALA A 20 -7.98 -11.20 1.85
CA ALA A 20 -7.61 -12.54 1.43
C ALA A 20 -8.41 -12.98 0.19
N GLU A 21 -9.71 -12.68 0.15
CA GLU A 21 -10.53 -12.93 -1.04
C GLU A 21 -10.08 -12.11 -2.25
N GLU A 22 -9.73 -10.82 -2.08
CA GLU A 22 -9.18 -10.00 -3.17
C GLU A 22 -7.88 -10.61 -3.71
N LEU A 23 -6.95 -11.00 -2.84
CA LEU A 23 -5.69 -11.64 -3.21
C LEU A 23 -5.91 -12.94 -3.99
N LEU A 24 -6.82 -13.81 -3.52
CA LEU A 24 -7.17 -15.05 -4.21
C LEU A 24 -7.76 -14.79 -5.60
N ARG A 25 -8.68 -13.81 -5.72
CA ARG A 25 -9.26 -13.41 -7.02
C ARG A 25 -8.22 -12.84 -7.98
N LEU A 26 -7.19 -12.18 -7.47
CA LEU A 26 -6.07 -11.69 -8.28
C LEU A 26 -5.11 -12.81 -8.70
N GLY A 27 -5.14 -13.97 -8.04
CA GLY A 27 -4.31 -15.15 -8.33
C GLY A 27 -3.14 -15.36 -7.36
N ALA A 28 -3.21 -14.81 -6.15
CA ALA A 28 -2.20 -15.04 -5.12
C ALA A 28 -2.13 -16.52 -4.71
N GLN A 29 -0.93 -16.98 -4.37
CA GLN A 29 -0.68 -18.33 -3.87
C GLN A 29 -0.52 -18.33 -2.34
N ASP A 30 -0.83 -19.45 -1.69
CA ASP A 30 -0.65 -19.68 -0.24
C ASP A 30 -1.11 -18.51 0.66
N VAL A 31 -2.34 -18.05 0.42
CA VAL A 31 -2.91 -16.90 1.12
C VAL A 31 -3.23 -17.26 2.57
N LYS A 32 -2.59 -16.59 3.53
CA LYS A 32 -2.76 -16.79 4.97
C LYS A 32 -3.15 -15.51 5.67
N LYS A 33 -4.29 -15.54 6.34
CA LYS A 33 -4.78 -14.42 7.17
C LYS A 33 -3.97 -14.36 8.46
N GLY A 34 -3.51 -13.15 8.80
CA GLY A 34 -2.96 -12.81 10.10
C GLY A 34 -3.85 -11.80 10.82
N VAL A 35 -3.27 -11.04 11.75
CA VAL A 35 -3.97 -9.93 12.42
C VAL A 35 -3.54 -8.63 11.74
N ARG A 36 -4.49 -7.93 11.10
CA ARG A 36 -4.28 -6.72 10.29
C ARG A 36 -3.35 -6.92 9.10
N HIS A 37 -3.13 -8.15 8.66
CA HIS A 37 -2.36 -8.45 7.47
C HIS A 37 -2.79 -9.78 6.85
N VAL A 38 -2.41 -9.97 5.58
CA VAL A 38 -2.52 -11.24 4.87
C VAL A 38 -1.16 -11.50 4.21
N SER A 39 -0.56 -12.67 4.47
CA SER A 39 0.63 -13.12 3.75
C SER A 39 0.25 -13.97 2.55
N PHE A 40 1.05 -13.90 1.50
CA PHE A 40 0.80 -14.60 0.23
C PHE A 40 2.10 -14.71 -0.57
N TYR A 41 2.08 -15.56 -1.59
CA TYR A 41 3.19 -15.75 -2.53
C TYR A 41 2.82 -15.26 -3.92
N GLY A 42 3.80 -14.67 -4.60
CA GLY A 42 3.69 -14.25 -5.99
C GLY A 42 5.04 -13.82 -6.54
N ASP A 43 5.09 -13.56 -7.84
CA ASP A 43 6.28 -13.04 -8.49
C ASP A 43 6.29 -11.50 -8.52
N LYS A 44 7.30 -10.92 -9.17
CA LYS A 44 7.42 -9.47 -9.39
C LYS A 44 6.20 -8.88 -10.09
N GLY A 45 5.68 -9.56 -11.11
CA GLY A 45 4.47 -9.10 -11.80
C GLY A 45 3.26 -9.08 -10.88
N PHE A 46 3.10 -10.10 -10.04
CA PHE A 46 2.05 -10.13 -9.04
C PHE A 46 2.19 -8.99 -8.01
N MET A 47 3.40 -8.65 -7.59
CA MET A 47 3.64 -7.51 -6.68
C MET A 47 3.16 -6.18 -7.28
N TYR A 48 3.47 -5.90 -8.56
CA TYR A 48 2.99 -4.71 -9.26
C TYR A 48 1.46 -4.72 -9.37
N LYS A 49 0.90 -5.86 -9.79
CA LYS A 49 -0.55 -6.05 -9.90
C LYS A 49 -1.25 -5.84 -8.56
N ALA A 50 -0.69 -6.34 -7.46
CA ALA A 50 -1.24 -6.21 -6.12
C ALA A 50 -1.28 -4.74 -5.67
N ASN A 51 -0.20 -3.99 -5.90
CA ASN A 51 -0.15 -2.56 -5.59
C ASN A 51 -1.17 -1.75 -6.41
N LEU A 52 -1.38 -2.09 -7.69
CA LEU A 52 -2.38 -1.41 -8.52
C LEU A 52 -3.82 -1.77 -8.14
N SER A 53 -4.08 -3.05 -7.81
CA SER A 53 -5.44 -3.62 -7.79
C SER A 53 -6.08 -3.71 -6.42
N LEU A 54 -5.31 -3.81 -5.33
CA LEU A 54 -5.86 -4.08 -4.00
C LEU A 54 -6.59 -2.85 -3.43
N ARG A 55 -7.88 -3.02 -3.13
CA ARG A 55 -8.71 -1.96 -2.55
C ARG A 55 -8.63 -1.96 -1.04
N THR A 56 -8.56 -3.13 -0.41
CA THR A 56 -8.57 -3.22 1.05
C THR A 56 -7.19 -3.28 1.70
N ALA A 57 -6.11 -3.17 0.92
CA ALA A 57 -4.74 -3.11 1.42
C ALA A 57 -4.28 -1.67 1.70
N ILE A 58 -3.48 -1.50 2.75
CA ILE A 58 -2.84 -0.24 3.16
C ILE A 58 -1.41 -0.15 2.62
N LYS A 59 -0.70 -1.28 2.57
CA LYS A 59 0.67 -1.43 2.06
C LYS A 59 0.91 -2.88 1.63
N VAL A 60 1.76 -3.08 0.63
CA VAL A 60 2.31 -4.37 0.22
C VAL A 60 3.81 -4.37 0.52
N LEU A 61 4.24 -5.31 1.37
CA LEU A 61 5.61 -5.45 1.84
C LEU A 61 6.22 -6.73 1.27
N LYS A 62 7.52 -6.69 0.96
CA LYS A 62 8.34 -7.84 0.56
C LYS A 62 9.31 -8.18 1.70
N PRO A 63 9.01 -9.17 2.57
CA PRO A 63 9.96 -9.65 3.57
C PRO A 63 11.27 -10.13 2.93
N ILE A 64 12.40 -9.67 3.45
CA ILE A 64 13.75 -10.08 2.98
C ILE A 64 14.51 -10.88 4.03
N LYS A 65 14.19 -10.69 5.32
CA LYS A 65 14.84 -11.42 6.41
C LYS A 65 13.94 -11.48 7.63
N SER A 66 13.96 -12.61 8.32
CA SER A 66 13.38 -12.75 9.65
C SER A 66 14.39 -13.40 10.59
N PHE A 67 14.48 -12.91 11.82
CA PHE A 67 15.39 -13.43 12.83
C PHE A 67 14.90 -13.12 14.25
N LYS A 68 15.35 -13.93 15.21
CA LYS A 68 15.18 -13.60 16.63
C LYS A 68 16.10 -12.44 17.01
N VAL A 69 15.66 -11.58 17.90
CA VAL A 69 16.41 -10.45 18.43
C VAL A 69 16.24 -10.37 19.96
N PHE A 70 17.34 -10.12 20.67
CA PHE A 70 17.36 -10.12 22.14
C PHE A 70 17.66 -8.76 22.77
N ASN A 71 18.34 -7.89 22.05
CA ASN A 71 18.67 -6.54 22.46
C ASN A 71 19.03 -5.67 21.25
N GLU A 72 19.30 -4.41 21.49
CA GLU A 72 19.58 -3.40 20.46
C GLU A 72 20.88 -3.68 19.69
N ASP A 73 21.93 -4.17 20.36
CA ASP A 73 23.20 -4.49 19.72
C ASP A 73 23.09 -5.74 18.82
N ASP A 74 22.28 -6.72 19.23
CA ASP A 74 21.93 -7.88 18.43
C ASP A 74 21.11 -7.48 17.19
N LEU A 75 20.16 -6.55 17.35
CA LEU A 75 19.42 -5.97 16.22
C LEU A 75 20.39 -5.29 15.25
N TYR A 76 21.23 -4.39 15.76
CA TYR A 76 22.18 -3.61 14.96
C TYR A 76 23.10 -4.53 14.15
N ARG A 77 23.74 -5.53 14.79
CA ARG A 77 24.63 -6.48 14.10
C ARG A 77 23.89 -7.29 13.03
N LYS A 78 22.68 -7.79 13.32
CA LYS A 78 21.91 -8.60 12.37
C LYS A 78 21.45 -7.79 11.17
N ILE A 79 21.01 -6.54 11.38
CA ILE A 79 20.65 -5.62 10.30
C ILE A 79 21.87 -5.27 9.46
N LYS A 80 22.99 -4.93 10.10
CA LYS A 80 24.24 -4.61 9.41
C LYS A 80 24.76 -5.77 8.56
N ASN A 81 24.47 -7.02 8.93
CA ASN A 81 24.88 -8.21 8.16
C ASN A 81 24.05 -8.49 6.90
N ILE A 82 22.87 -7.87 6.74
CA ILE A 82 22.05 -8.02 5.52
C ILE A 82 22.76 -7.35 4.34
N ARG A 83 22.73 -7.99 3.16
CA ARG A 83 23.27 -7.46 1.91
C ARG A 83 22.37 -6.37 1.33
N TRP A 84 22.48 -5.17 1.88
CA TRP A 84 21.70 -4.01 1.43
C TRP A 84 22.05 -3.57 0.02
N GLU A 85 23.28 -3.85 -0.42
CA GLU A 85 23.77 -3.65 -1.78
C GLU A 85 22.92 -4.34 -2.86
N ASP A 86 22.17 -5.40 -2.50
CA ASP A 86 21.26 -6.09 -3.42
C ASP A 86 20.00 -5.25 -3.74
N ASN A 87 19.69 -4.22 -2.93
CA ASN A 87 18.43 -3.46 -3.01
C ASN A 87 18.63 -1.93 -3.03
N LEU A 88 19.79 -1.42 -2.64
CA LEU A 88 20.08 0.02 -2.54
C LEU A 88 21.50 0.30 -3.04
N SER A 89 21.64 1.31 -3.91
CA SER A 89 22.94 1.83 -4.33
C SER A 89 23.59 2.68 -3.24
N GLU A 90 24.92 2.76 -3.25
CA GLU A 90 25.69 3.58 -2.28
C GLU A 90 25.33 5.08 -2.32
N SER A 91 24.94 5.59 -3.49
CA SER A 91 24.45 6.97 -3.71
C SER A 91 22.94 7.14 -3.52
N GLY A 92 22.24 6.07 -3.14
CA GLY A 92 20.79 6.08 -2.98
C GLY A 92 20.36 6.66 -1.64
N SER A 93 19.05 6.75 -1.46
CA SER A 93 18.39 7.28 -0.25
C SER A 93 17.53 6.22 0.44
N LEU A 94 17.44 6.27 1.77
CA LEU A 94 16.63 5.33 2.54
C LEU A 94 15.76 5.96 3.62
N ALA A 95 14.65 5.28 3.94
CA ALA A 95 13.83 5.57 5.11
C ALA A 95 13.48 4.29 5.86
N VAL A 96 13.38 4.38 7.18
CA VAL A 96 13.03 3.24 8.05
C VAL A 96 11.76 3.54 8.83
N ASP A 97 10.77 2.68 8.70
CA ASP A 97 9.58 2.65 9.54
C ASP A 97 9.62 1.40 10.43
N ALA A 98 9.35 1.57 11.72
CA ALA A 98 9.30 0.46 12.66
C ALA A 98 7.94 0.33 13.34
N THR A 99 7.47 -0.91 13.51
CA THR A 99 6.30 -1.28 14.32
C THR A 99 6.75 -2.31 15.34
N VAL A 100 6.59 -1.98 16.62
CA VAL A 100 7.17 -2.76 17.71
C VAL A 100 6.08 -3.17 18.69
N HIS A 101 6.04 -4.46 18.98
CA HIS A 101 5.20 -5.08 19.98
C HIS A 101 6.09 -6.03 20.81
N SER A 102 6.85 -5.46 21.74
CA SER A 102 7.81 -6.19 22.57
C SER A 102 7.95 -5.52 23.94
N THR A 103 8.34 -6.29 24.95
CA THR A 103 8.70 -5.75 26.26
C THR A 103 10.12 -5.19 26.29
N GLN A 104 11.00 -5.70 25.42
CA GLN A 104 12.41 -5.29 25.34
C GLN A 104 12.58 -4.03 24.48
N PHE A 105 11.84 -3.94 23.38
CA PHE A 105 11.83 -2.78 22.50
C PHE A 105 10.56 -1.97 22.76
N THR A 106 10.69 -0.80 23.38
CA THR A 106 9.53 0.02 23.79
C THR A 106 9.29 1.22 22.87
N HIS A 107 10.30 1.63 22.08
CA HIS A 107 10.26 2.84 21.26
C HIS A 107 10.53 2.55 19.79
N SER A 108 9.49 2.54 18.97
CA SER A 108 9.59 2.27 17.52
C SER A 108 10.51 3.25 16.80
N LYS A 109 10.45 4.55 17.11
CA LYS A 109 11.33 5.56 16.50
C LYS A 109 12.81 5.28 16.78
N TYR A 110 13.12 4.83 17.99
CA TYR A 110 14.49 4.50 18.36
C TYR A 110 14.99 3.25 17.62
N VAL A 111 14.15 2.22 17.49
CA VAL A 111 14.44 1.04 16.64
C VAL A 111 14.71 1.44 15.20
N ALA A 112 13.89 2.33 14.63
CA ALA A 112 14.07 2.82 13.27
C ALA A 112 15.41 3.57 13.10
N LEU A 113 15.80 4.41 14.06
CA LEU A 113 17.09 5.10 14.05
C LEU A 113 18.27 4.11 14.09
N LYS A 114 18.23 3.12 14.99
CA LYS A 114 19.27 2.09 15.10
C LYS A 114 19.44 1.27 13.83
N VAL A 115 18.32 0.90 13.20
CA VAL A 115 18.33 0.17 11.92
C VAL A 115 18.93 1.04 10.83
N LYS A 116 18.52 2.31 10.74
CA LYS A 116 19.07 3.27 9.77
C LYS A 116 20.59 3.42 9.95
N ASP A 117 21.07 3.61 11.18
CA ASP A 117 22.51 3.71 11.46
C ASP A 117 23.26 2.43 11.05
N ALA A 118 22.71 1.24 11.35
CA ALA A 118 23.32 -0.04 10.96
C ALA A 118 23.47 -0.20 9.44
N ILE A 119 22.49 0.28 8.67
CA ILE A 119 22.52 0.24 7.20
C ILE A 119 23.57 1.21 6.68
N VAL A 120 23.55 2.45 7.15
CA VAL A 120 24.50 3.50 6.75
C VAL A 120 25.94 3.09 7.07
N ASP A 121 26.17 2.53 8.25
CA ASP A 121 27.50 2.08 8.67
C ASP A 121 28.01 0.90 7.82
N ARG A 122 27.13 0.01 7.36
CA ARG A 122 27.51 -1.06 6.43
C ARG A 122 28.06 -0.47 5.12
N PHE A 123 27.34 0.46 4.50
CA PHE A 123 27.79 1.09 3.26
C PHE A 123 29.09 1.86 3.47
N ARG A 124 29.21 2.59 4.58
CA ARG A 124 30.41 3.35 4.92
C ARG A 124 31.64 2.46 5.06
N GLU A 125 31.50 1.29 5.68
CA GLU A 125 32.61 0.35 5.86
C GLU A 125 33.00 -0.36 4.55
N GLN A 126 32.04 -0.64 3.67
CA GLN A 126 32.30 -1.34 2.42
C GLN A 126 32.81 -0.44 1.29
N THR A 127 32.28 0.79 1.19
CA THR A 127 32.47 1.67 0.04
C THR A 127 33.16 2.99 0.39
N GLY A 128 33.23 3.34 1.68
CA GLY A 128 33.69 4.66 2.14
C GLY A 128 32.64 5.77 2.01
N THR A 129 31.50 5.51 1.37
CA THR A 129 30.41 6.49 1.19
C THR A 129 29.20 6.17 2.07
N ARG A 130 28.33 7.16 2.28
CA ARG A 130 27.08 6.98 3.03
C ARG A 130 25.89 7.24 2.11
N PRO A 131 24.87 6.37 2.11
CA PRO A 131 23.60 6.68 1.46
C PRO A 131 22.91 7.84 2.19
N ASP A 132 22.07 8.57 1.46
CA ASP A 132 21.31 9.68 2.02
C ASP A 132 20.03 9.18 2.73
N VAL A 133 19.37 10.08 3.45
CA VAL A 133 18.13 9.79 4.18
C VAL A 133 17.04 10.75 3.72
N ASP A 134 16.15 10.27 2.85
CA ASP A 134 14.94 10.98 2.45
C ASP A 134 13.71 10.34 3.08
N LEU A 135 13.03 11.08 3.97
CA LEU A 135 11.82 10.59 4.64
C LEU A 135 10.56 10.68 3.78
N ARG A 136 10.56 11.49 2.72
CA ARG A 136 9.42 11.71 1.82
C ARG A 136 9.49 10.77 0.63
N PHE A 137 10.65 10.73 -0.01
CA PHE A 137 10.86 10.09 -1.30
C PHE A 137 12.16 9.26 -1.29
N PRO A 138 12.28 8.23 -0.43
CA PRO A 138 13.45 7.36 -0.44
C PRO A 138 13.45 6.42 -1.66
N ASP A 139 14.64 6.01 -2.09
CA ASP A 139 14.81 4.92 -3.07
C ASP A 139 14.50 3.57 -2.43
N LEU A 140 14.88 3.39 -1.16
CA LEU A 140 14.56 2.19 -0.39
C LEU A 140 13.85 2.52 0.92
N LYS A 141 12.59 2.08 1.03
CA LYS A 141 11.83 2.16 2.26
C LYS A 141 11.79 0.82 2.99
N ILE A 142 12.37 0.79 4.17
CA ILE A 142 12.48 -0.42 5.00
C ILE A 142 11.38 -0.40 6.07
N ASN A 143 10.66 -1.52 6.18
CA ASN A 143 9.73 -1.76 7.28
C ASN A 143 10.29 -2.81 8.25
N ILE A 144 10.40 -2.42 9.51
CA ILE A 144 10.83 -3.28 10.60
C ILE A 144 9.59 -3.62 11.43
N HIS A 145 9.29 -4.90 11.56
CA HIS A 145 8.25 -5.38 12.45
C HIS A 145 8.85 -6.28 13.52
N ILE A 146 8.72 -5.87 14.79
CA ILE A 146 9.15 -6.68 15.93
C ILE A 146 7.90 -7.14 16.67
N ASP A 147 7.63 -8.44 16.68
CA ASP A 147 6.67 -9.08 17.59
C ASP A 147 7.42 -9.96 18.58
N ARG A 148 7.27 -9.65 19.88
CA ARG A 148 7.97 -10.30 20.99
C ARG A 148 9.50 -10.28 20.80
N GLN A 149 10.06 -11.37 20.28
CA GLN A 149 11.49 -11.54 20.01
C GLN A 149 11.79 -11.76 18.53
N PHE A 150 10.79 -11.72 17.65
CA PHE A 150 10.98 -11.93 16.22
C PHE A 150 10.95 -10.61 15.48
N CYS A 151 12.04 -10.30 14.78
CA CYS A 151 12.17 -9.16 13.91
C CYS A 151 12.03 -9.62 12.46
N THR A 152 11.07 -9.03 11.74
CA THR A 152 10.90 -9.19 10.30
C THR A 152 11.30 -7.89 9.61
N VAL A 153 12.26 -7.99 8.70
CA VAL A 153 12.76 -6.91 7.86
C VAL A 153 12.12 -7.06 6.49
N SER A 154 11.39 -6.05 6.06
CA SER A 154 10.71 -6.02 4.77
C SER A 154 11.04 -4.75 4.01
N ILE A 155 10.97 -4.81 2.68
CA ILE A 155 11.02 -3.64 1.82
C ILE A 155 9.58 -3.28 1.44
N ASP A 156 9.26 -1.98 1.49
CA ASP A 156 7.95 -1.45 1.17
C ASP A 156 7.84 -1.17 -0.33
N SER A 157 6.97 -1.92 -1.01
CA SER A 157 6.74 -1.76 -2.45
C SER A 157 5.74 -0.65 -2.78
N SER A 158 4.90 -0.26 -1.82
CA SER A 158 3.84 0.73 -2.04
C SER A 158 4.30 2.17 -1.86
N GLY A 159 5.23 2.42 -0.92
CA GLY A 159 5.69 3.77 -0.57
C GLY A 159 4.71 4.51 0.33
N GLU A 160 4.02 5.53 -0.20
CA GLU A 160 2.87 6.10 0.47
C GLU A 160 1.79 5.03 0.66
N SER A 161 0.97 5.14 1.71
CA SER A 161 -0.07 4.12 1.92
C SER A 161 -1.09 4.13 0.78
N LEU A 162 -1.52 2.93 0.39
CA LEU A 162 -2.44 2.68 -0.71
C LEU A 162 -3.82 3.34 -0.53
N HIS A 163 -4.22 3.76 0.68
CA HIS A 163 -5.43 4.58 0.81
C HIS A 163 -5.34 5.90 0.01
N ARG A 164 -4.15 6.46 -0.17
CA ARG A 164 -3.97 7.64 -1.03
C ARG A 164 -4.02 7.26 -2.50
N ARG A 165 -5.22 7.17 -3.07
CA ARG A 165 -5.44 6.77 -4.48
C ARG A 165 -4.96 7.80 -5.51
N GLY A 166 -4.71 9.05 -5.09
CA GLY A 166 -4.26 10.14 -5.95
C GLY A 166 -5.34 11.17 -6.32
N TYR A 167 -6.64 10.84 -6.19
CA TYR A 167 -7.73 11.75 -6.59
C TYR A 167 -8.05 12.86 -5.59
N LYS A 168 -7.67 12.73 -4.30
CA LYS A 168 -7.87 13.77 -3.28
C LYS A 168 -6.68 14.73 -3.24
N LEU A 169 -6.83 15.91 -3.85
CA LEU A 169 -5.81 16.96 -3.83
C LEU A 169 -5.85 17.82 -2.55
N ALA A 170 -7.01 17.96 -1.90
CA ALA A 170 -7.19 18.72 -0.67
C ALA A 170 -7.82 17.87 0.44
N THR A 171 -7.07 17.60 1.50
CA THR A 171 -7.58 16.85 2.66
C THR A 171 -8.44 17.75 3.54
N ASN A 172 -9.72 17.40 3.70
CA ASN A 172 -10.59 17.93 4.75
C ASN A 172 -10.08 17.56 6.15
N ILE A 173 -10.73 18.14 7.18
CA ILE A 173 -10.41 17.89 8.60
C ILE A 173 -10.66 16.43 9.02
N ALA A 174 -11.45 15.63 8.28
CA ALA A 174 -11.65 14.20 8.58
C ALA A 174 -12.33 13.39 7.44
N PRO A 175 -11.76 13.28 6.23
CA PRO A 175 -12.31 12.37 5.23
C PRO A 175 -12.15 10.91 5.68
N ILE A 176 -13.15 10.07 5.42
CA ILE A 176 -13.02 8.61 5.61
C ILE A 176 -11.86 8.09 4.77
N ASN A 177 -11.13 7.13 5.34
CA ASN A 177 -10.06 6.42 4.64
C ASN A 177 -10.65 5.62 3.46
N GLU A 178 -10.02 5.72 2.29
CA GLU A 178 -10.42 5.07 1.03
C GLU A 178 -10.45 3.55 1.15
N VAL A 179 -9.47 2.96 1.86
CA VAL A 179 -9.45 1.53 2.17
C VAL A 179 -10.68 1.14 2.99
N LEU A 180 -11.02 1.95 4.01
CA LEU A 180 -12.21 1.73 4.84
C LEU A 180 -13.49 1.82 4.01
N ALA A 181 -13.62 2.86 3.17
CA ALA A 181 -14.78 3.03 2.30
C ALA A 181 -14.97 1.85 1.34
N ALA A 182 -13.90 1.41 0.67
CA ALA A 182 -13.95 0.26 -0.23
C ALA A 182 -14.36 -1.03 0.51
N GLY A 183 -13.80 -1.26 1.70
CA GLY A 183 -14.15 -2.44 2.49
C GLY A 183 -15.59 -2.42 3.00
N LEU A 184 -16.14 -1.26 3.38
CA LEU A 184 -17.55 -1.12 3.76
C LEU A 184 -18.49 -1.49 2.59
N ILE A 185 -18.17 -1.05 1.37
CA ILE A 185 -18.94 -1.38 0.17
C ILE A 185 -18.87 -2.89 -0.11
N ILE A 186 -17.68 -3.48 -0.06
CA ILE A 186 -17.50 -4.93 -0.26
C ILE A 186 -18.31 -5.73 0.78
N LEU A 187 -18.26 -5.32 2.05
CA LEU A 187 -18.98 -5.98 3.14
C LEU A 187 -20.50 -5.81 3.06
N SER A 188 -20.99 -4.73 2.44
CA SER A 188 -22.43 -4.55 2.16
C SER A 188 -22.99 -5.58 1.16
N GLY A 189 -22.11 -6.26 0.41
CA GLY A 189 -22.49 -7.20 -0.65
C GLY A 189 -22.87 -6.54 -1.97
N TRP A 190 -22.77 -5.21 -2.08
CA TRP A 190 -22.97 -4.51 -3.34
C TRP A 190 -21.76 -4.70 -4.27
N LYS A 191 -22.03 -5.12 -5.51
CA LYS A 191 -21.09 -5.51 -6.55
C LYS A 191 -21.32 -4.76 -7.88
N GLY A 192 -22.02 -3.63 -7.82
CA GLY A 192 -22.43 -2.88 -9.02
C GLY A 192 -23.64 -3.47 -9.74
N GLN A 193 -24.52 -4.18 -9.03
CA GLN A 193 -25.72 -4.81 -9.60
C GLN A 193 -26.99 -3.93 -9.59
N SER A 194 -26.89 -2.71 -9.03
CA SER A 194 -28.00 -1.76 -8.91
C SER A 194 -27.47 -0.34 -8.74
N ASP A 195 -28.37 0.63 -8.71
CA ASP A 195 -28.06 1.98 -8.25
C ASP A 195 -27.46 1.95 -6.83
N PHE A 196 -26.63 2.95 -6.54
CA PHE A 196 -26.00 3.16 -5.23
C PHE A 196 -26.25 4.58 -4.76
N MET A 197 -26.59 4.76 -3.47
CA MET A 197 -26.87 6.07 -2.92
C MET A 197 -26.17 6.26 -1.57
N ASP A 198 -25.49 7.39 -1.40
CA ASP A 198 -24.99 7.88 -0.10
C ASP A 198 -25.67 9.21 0.25
N PRO A 199 -26.60 9.24 1.22
CA PRO A 199 -27.35 10.46 1.56
C PRO A 199 -26.55 11.46 2.41
N MET A 200 -25.33 11.13 2.81
CA MET A 200 -24.44 12.00 3.61
C MET A 200 -23.00 11.85 3.09
N CYS A 201 -22.81 12.06 1.79
CA CYS A 201 -21.61 11.64 1.07
C CYS A 201 -20.35 12.42 1.41
N GLY A 202 -20.47 13.58 2.06
CA GLY A 202 -19.35 14.44 2.42
C GLY A 202 -18.50 14.77 1.20
N SER A 203 -17.24 14.31 1.23
CA SER A 203 -16.27 14.52 0.13
C SER A 203 -16.37 13.48 -1.01
N GLY A 204 -17.42 12.65 -1.03
CA GLY A 204 -17.70 11.68 -2.11
C GLY A 204 -16.83 10.41 -2.08
N THR A 205 -16.16 10.11 -0.96
CA THR A 205 -15.20 8.98 -0.91
C THR A 205 -15.87 7.64 -1.16
N ILE A 206 -17.03 7.39 -0.52
CA ILE A 206 -17.78 6.14 -0.70
C ILE A 206 -18.29 6.02 -2.15
N LEU A 207 -18.79 7.12 -2.73
CA LEU A 207 -19.29 7.13 -4.11
C LEU A 207 -18.18 6.81 -5.12
N ILE A 208 -17.00 7.39 -4.95
CA ILE A 208 -15.84 7.15 -5.84
C ILE A 208 -15.37 5.69 -5.74
N GLU A 209 -15.23 5.15 -4.52
CA GLU A 209 -14.84 3.75 -4.35
C GLU A 209 -15.93 2.80 -4.88
N ALA A 210 -17.21 3.14 -4.75
CA ALA A 210 -18.32 2.37 -5.32
C ALA A 210 -18.25 2.34 -6.85
N ALA A 211 -18.02 3.49 -7.49
CA ALA A 211 -17.84 3.57 -8.93
C ALA A 211 -16.63 2.76 -9.42
N MET A 212 -15.49 2.87 -8.73
CA MET A 212 -14.30 2.09 -9.08
C MET A 212 -14.53 0.57 -8.91
N ILE A 213 -15.28 0.14 -7.89
CA ILE A 213 -15.67 -1.27 -7.70
C ILE A 213 -16.62 -1.72 -8.82
N ALA A 214 -17.64 -0.93 -9.12
CA ALA A 214 -18.65 -1.27 -10.12
C ALA A 214 -18.04 -1.41 -11.52
N CYS A 215 -17.24 -0.43 -11.94
CA CYS A 215 -16.56 -0.41 -13.23
C CYS A 215 -15.30 -1.29 -13.26
N ASN A 216 -14.95 -1.95 -12.15
CA ASN A 216 -13.74 -2.75 -11.99
C ASN A 216 -12.44 -1.97 -12.34
N ILE A 217 -12.41 -0.68 -12.02
CA ILE A 217 -11.25 0.20 -12.22
C ILE A 217 -10.22 -0.07 -11.12
N PRO A 218 -8.94 -0.31 -11.43
CA PRO A 218 -7.89 -0.46 -10.42
C PRO A 218 -7.83 0.77 -9.50
N PRO A 219 -7.93 0.60 -8.17
CA PRO A 219 -8.06 1.72 -7.25
C PRO A 219 -6.87 2.69 -7.26
N ASN A 220 -5.67 2.19 -7.58
CA ASN A 220 -4.44 2.97 -7.51
C ASN A 220 -3.94 3.46 -8.88
N LEU A 221 -4.79 3.45 -9.91
CA LEU A 221 -4.43 3.91 -11.26
C LEU A 221 -4.01 5.39 -11.30
N MET A 222 -4.66 6.24 -10.49
CA MET A 222 -4.38 7.68 -10.44
C MET A 222 -3.21 8.05 -9.51
N ARG A 223 -2.48 7.08 -8.97
CA ARG A 223 -1.27 7.36 -8.19
C ARG A 223 -0.16 7.78 -9.13
N LYS A 224 0.67 8.70 -8.64
CA LYS A 224 1.81 9.22 -9.39
C LYS A 224 3.00 8.28 -9.41
N GLU A 225 3.20 7.54 -8.33
CA GLU A 225 4.33 6.64 -8.16
C GLU A 225 4.04 5.58 -7.08
N PHE A 226 4.74 4.45 -7.20
CA PHE A 226 4.96 3.45 -6.17
C PHE A 226 6.44 3.37 -5.80
N ALA A 227 6.75 2.87 -4.60
CA ALA A 227 8.15 2.76 -4.17
C ALA A 227 8.98 1.78 -5.01
N PHE A 228 8.36 0.73 -5.56
CA PHE A 228 9.07 -0.24 -6.39
C PHE A 228 9.62 0.36 -7.70
N GLU A 229 9.13 1.51 -8.16
CA GLU A 229 9.60 2.17 -9.39
C GLU A 229 11.03 2.70 -9.26
N ARG A 230 11.50 2.86 -8.01
CA ARG A 230 12.86 3.33 -7.69
C ARG A 230 13.81 2.19 -7.33
N TRP A 231 13.32 0.96 -7.31
CA TRP A 231 14.16 -0.19 -7.01
C TRP A 231 15.12 -0.46 -8.16
N THR A 232 16.29 -1.02 -7.83
CA THR A 232 17.34 -1.36 -8.81
C THR A 232 16.88 -2.36 -9.86
N ASP A 233 15.84 -3.14 -9.56
CA ASP A 233 15.27 -4.16 -10.43
C ASP A 233 13.89 -3.78 -11.01
N TRP A 234 13.58 -2.48 -11.08
CA TRP A 234 12.38 -1.96 -11.73
C TRP A 234 12.29 -2.40 -13.19
N ASP A 235 11.11 -2.87 -13.59
CA ASP A 235 10.81 -3.34 -14.95
C ASP A 235 9.57 -2.62 -15.48
N GLN A 236 9.81 -1.53 -16.22
CA GLN A 236 8.76 -0.69 -16.82
C GLN A 236 7.90 -1.48 -17.80
N ASP A 237 8.51 -2.27 -18.69
CA ASP A 237 7.79 -3.05 -19.70
C ASP A 237 6.84 -4.07 -19.06
N LEU A 238 7.24 -4.67 -17.95
CA LEU A 238 6.39 -5.57 -17.18
C LEU A 238 5.23 -4.82 -16.52
N PHE A 239 5.49 -3.65 -15.94
CA PHE A 239 4.46 -2.83 -15.32
C PHE A 239 3.41 -2.36 -16.31
N ASP A 240 3.82 -1.81 -17.46
CA ASP A 240 2.92 -1.32 -18.51
C ASP A 240 2.01 -2.46 -19.00
N LYS A 241 2.57 -3.66 -19.21
CA LYS A 241 1.78 -4.86 -19.57
C LYS A 241 0.74 -5.22 -18.51
N ILE A 242 1.06 -5.06 -17.22
CA ILE A 242 0.15 -5.36 -16.12
C ILE A 242 -0.96 -4.30 -16.05
N GLU A 243 -0.60 -3.03 -16.17
CA GLU A 243 -1.54 -1.92 -16.21
C GLU A 243 -2.52 -2.09 -17.38
N GLU A 244 -2.03 -2.31 -18.60
CA GLU A 244 -2.87 -2.59 -19.77
C GLU A 244 -3.79 -3.80 -19.55
N SER A 245 -3.27 -4.88 -18.95
CA SER A 245 -4.05 -6.09 -18.65
C SER A 245 -5.18 -5.83 -17.65
N LEU A 246 -4.97 -4.91 -16.70
CA LEU A 246 -5.98 -4.49 -15.74
C LEU A 246 -7.01 -3.55 -16.39
N LEU A 247 -6.57 -2.60 -17.22
CA LEU A 247 -7.44 -1.68 -17.94
C LEU A 247 -8.39 -2.42 -18.90
N LYS A 248 -7.93 -3.50 -19.54
CA LYS A 248 -8.80 -4.38 -20.36
C LYS A 248 -9.93 -5.05 -19.59
N LYS A 249 -9.89 -5.05 -18.25
CA LYS A 249 -10.94 -5.62 -17.38
C LYS A 249 -11.89 -4.55 -16.84
N VAL A 250 -11.66 -3.28 -17.15
CA VAL A 250 -12.64 -2.22 -16.88
C VAL A 250 -13.90 -2.52 -17.68
N ARG A 251 -15.05 -2.25 -17.06
CA ARG A 251 -16.37 -2.56 -17.62
C ARG A 251 -17.31 -1.39 -17.41
N ASP A 252 -18.32 -1.31 -18.26
CA ASP A 252 -19.38 -0.33 -18.12
C ASP A 252 -20.27 -0.62 -16.90
N PHE A 253 -20.84 0.45 -16.37
CA PHE A 253 -21.80 0.40 -15.26
C PHE A 253 -23.09 1.11 -15.69
N PRO A 254 -24.19 0.37 -15.96
CA PRO A 254 -25.41 0.92 -16.54
C PRO A 254 -26.36 1.56 -15.53
N TYR A 255 -25.97 1.64 -14.26
CA TYR A 255 -26.77 2.20 -13.16
C TYR A 255 -26.20 3.54 -12.70
N LYS A 256 -26.85 4.19 -11.74
CA LYS A 256 -26.42 5.49 -11.22
C LYS A 256 -25.81 5.39 -9.82
N ILE A 257 -24.83 6.25 -9.55
CA ILE A 257 -24.29 6.48 -8.21
C ILE A 257 -24.66 7.90 -7.80
N ILE A 258 -25.42 8.03 -6.72
CA ILE A 258 -26.02 9.30 -6.29
C ILE A 258 -25.54 9.66 -4.89
N GLY A 259 -25.11 10.90 -4.71
CA GLY A 259 -24.70 11.46 -3.44
C GLY A 259 -25.56 12.65 -3.03
N TYR A 260 -25.83 12.77 -1.72
CA TYR A 260 -26.37 13.99 -1.14
C TYR A 260 -25.52 14.46 0.04
N ASP A 261 -25.38 15.77 0.20
CA ASP A 261 -24.85 16.34 1.45
C ASP A 261 -25.48 17.70 1.75
N LYS A 262 -25.72 17.99 3.03
CA LYS A 262 -26.27 19.29 3.43
C LYS A 262 -25.28 20.44 3.21
N ALA A 263 -23.97 20.19 3.27
CA ALA A 263 -22.93 21.20 3.24
C ALA A 263 -22.47 21.50 1.80
N PRO A 264 -22.67 22.73 1.28
CA PRO A 264 -22.22 23.09 -0.07
C PRO A 264 -20.70 22.98 -0.26
N SER A 265 -19.92 23.14 0.82
CA SER A 265 -18.47 22.95 0.79
C SER A 265 -18.07 21.48 0.61
N ALA A 266 -18.89 20.54 1.08
CA ALA A 266 -18.68 19.11 0.90
C ALA A 266 -19.00 18.70 -0.54
N ILE A 267 -20.15 19.15 -1.08
CA ILE A 267 -20.56 18.91 -2.48
C ILE A 267 -19.51 19.42 -3.47
N ARG A 268 -18.99 20.64 -3.31
CA ARG A 268 -17.93 21.17 -4.18
C ARG A 268 -16.70 20.27 -4.19
N LYS A 269 -16.27 19.79 -3.02
CA LYS A 269 -15.12 18.89 -2.88
C LYS A 269 -15.40 17.50 -3.43
N ALA A 270 -16.61 16.99 -3.26
CA ALA A 270 -17.02 15.74 -3.88
C ALA A 270 -16.91 15.83 -5.40
N ASN A 271 -17.45 16.89 -6.01
CA ASN A 271 -17.35 17.13 -7.45
C ASN A 271 -15.89 17.29 -7.94
N GLU A 272 -15.04 18.00 -7.19
CA GLU A 272 -13.60 18.08 -7.48
C GLU A 272 -12.93 16.70 -7.45
N ASN A 273 -13.16 15.92 -6.40
CA ASN A 273 -12.58 14.58 -6.25
C ASN A 273 -13.09 13.60 -7.33
N ILE A 274 -14.39 13.66 -7.66
CA ILE A 274 -15.01 12.84 -8.72
C ILE A 274 -14.38 13.16 -10.07
N ARG A 275 -14.17 14.45 -10.36
CA ARG A 275 -13.50 14.89 -11.58
C ARG A 275 -12.04 14.42 -11.63
N ASN A 276 -11.30 14.52 -10.52
CA ASN A 276 -9.93 14.04 -10.43
C ASN A 276 -9.82 12.51 -10.53
N ALA A 277 -10.89 11.78 -10.20
CA ALA A 277 -10.98 10.34 -10.39
C ALA A 277 -11.47 9.94 -11.79
N GLU A 278 -11.84 10.91 -12.64
CA GLU A 278 -12.41 10.72 -13.98
C GLU A 278 -13.73 9.93 -13.97
N LEU A 279 -14.58 10.18 -12.97
CA LEU A 279 -15.84 9.45 -12.76
C LEU A 279 -17.10 10.32 -12.84
N SER A 280 -16.99 11.52 -13.43
CA SER A 280 -18.09 12.49 -13.53
C SER A 280 -19.31 11.96 -14.30
N ASP A 281 -19.11 11.01 -15.21
CA ASP A 281 -20.20 10.42 -15.99
C ASP A 281 -21.02 9.38 -15.19
N PHE A 282 -20.47 8.87 -14.08
CA PHE A 282 -21.09 7.81 -13.27
C PHE A 282 -21.71 8.31 -11.97
N ILE A 283 -21.23 9.45 -11.45
CA ILE A 283 -21.56 9.93 -10.10
C ILE A 283 -22.24 11.30 -10.19
N GLU A 284 -23.44 11.39 -9.62
CA GLU A 284 -24.20 12.62 -9.46
C GLU A 284 -24.23 13.02 -7.98
N VAL A 285 -23.88 14.26 -7.63
CA VAL A 285 -23.89 14.75 -6.25
C VAL A 285 -24.71 16.04 -6.14
N THR A 286 -25.69 16.06 -5.22
CA THR A 286 -26.60 17.20 -4.99
C THR A 286 -26.56 17.73 -3.56
#